data_AF-A0A7Y5CM73-F1
#
_entry.id   AF-A0A7Y5CM73-F1
#
_cell.length_a   1.000
_cell.length_b   1.000
_cell.length_c   1.000
_cell.angle_alpha   90.00
_cell.angle_beta   90.00
_cell.angle_gamma   90.00
#
_symmetry.space_group_name_H-M   'P 1'
#
loop_
_entity.id
_entity.type
_entity.pdbx_description
1 polymer ?
#
loop_
_entity_poly.entity_id
_entity_poly.type
_entity_poly.pdbx_seq_one_letter_code
_entity_poly.pdbx_strand_id
1 'polypeptide(L)'
;MFKMTGRLLTGLFALLLLHNCSSKPDIPPVTGYERYQNPYFKGTFSYPTGWHIVEEGGKVNIYSASDPNVIDKFYNPTSKTGKDGAQLAVSYQRLDSVQALAQYADSFKQDRETEGFQIKSVDDKIIDSTAAKQIVFSGAYDKETKKHVVHVIALKDSVLYTVEYSAFNDYYEPYRAAIDTLLATLKLPSKQAAAAAADPSLPSAEFIEFSNERLSLRHPDNFSPNLLRAKAPAEFSLQLKGYRQDCTVQLDVLPAQGLTVDKVFAQNEKFFKGKGQSETTIDGNPAIYRNYSPVRGVESRVYFVVKNDKIYRLIMNYDQTKRADFLPAFEKVVASLKIK
;
A
#
# COMPACT_ATOMS: atom_id res chain seq x y z
N MET A 1 25.91 85.75 -24.06
CA MET A 1 24.70 85.99 -24.88
C MET A 1 24.46 84.73 -25.73
N PHE A 2 23.19 84.31 -25.90
CA PHE A 2 22.68 83.07 -26.56
C PHE A 2 22.74 81.79 -25.69
N LYS A 3 21.71 81.47 -24.89
CA LYS A 3 20.35 80.92 -25.15
C LYS A 3 20.33 79.50 -25.74
N MET A 4 20.06 78.54 -24.85
CA MET A 4 19.53 77.19 -25.11
C MET A 4 18.23 77.26 -25.94
N THR A 5 18.09 76.38 -26.92
CA THR A 5 16.80 75.84 -27.36
C THR A 5 17.00 74.37 -27.70
N GLY A 6 16.30 73.51 -26.95
CA GLY A 6 16.23 72.08 -27.22
C GLY A 6 15.15 71.75 -28.24
N ARG A 7 15.21 70.52 -28.75
CA ARG A 7 14.07 69.65 -29.03
C ARG A 7 14.58 68.23 -29.23
N LEU A 8 14.51 67.44 -28.16
CA LEU A 8 14.56 65.97 -28.21
C LEU A 8 13.32 65.50 -28.97
N LEU A 9 13.54 64.72 -30.03
CA LEU A 9 12.52 63.93 -30.69
C LEU A 9 13.08 62.51 -30.79
N THR A 10 12.83 61.68 -29.78
CA THR A 10 13.19 60.26 -29.87
C THR A 10 12.27 59.40 -29.01
N GLY A 11 11.42 58.63 -29.72
CA GLY A 11 11.19 57.23 -29.42
C GLY A 11 10.26 56.89 -28.26
N LEU A 12 8.96 57.07 -28.46
CA LEU A 12 7.95 56.28 -27.76
C LEU A 12 7.93 54.87 -28.36
N PHE A 13 8.69 53.94 -27.78
CA PHE A 13 8.48 52.50 -28.00
C PHE A 13 8.45 51.82 -26.63
N ALA A 14 7.29 51.94 -25.99
CA ALA A 14 6.98 51.18 -24.78
C ALA A 14 6.88 49.70 -25.16
N LEU A 15 7.98 48.96 -24.96
CA LEU A 15 7.97 47.51 -24.87
C LEU A 15 7.09 47.12 -23.67
N LEU A 16 5.83 46.82 -23.94
CA LEU A 16 4.98 45.99 -23.09
C LEU A 16 5.58 44.57 -23.08
N LEU A 17 6.63 44.38 -22.27
CA LEU A 17 7.05 43.07 -21.80
C LEU A 17 5.99 42.59 -20.81
N LEU A 18 4.86 42.10 -21.33
CA LEU A 18 3.96 41.23 -20.59
C LEU A 18 4.76 39.97 -20.24
N HIS A 19 5.44 40.04 -19.09
CA HIS A 19 5.89 38.86 -18.36
C HIS A 19 4.65 38.05 -18.04
N ASN A 20 4.32 37.12 -18.94
CA ASN A 20 3.38 36.05 -18.66
C ASN A 20 4.07 35.11 -17.66
N CYS A 21 4.11 35.54 -16.41
CA CYS A 21 4.53 34.75 -15.28
C CYS A 21 3.40 33.77 -15.02
N SER A 22 3.36 32.67 -15.79
CA SER A 22 2.51 31.55 -15.47
C SER A 22 2.98 31.01 -14.13
N SER A 23 2.23 31.29 -13.06
CA SER A 23 2.49 30.74 -11.74
C SER A 23 2.56 29.22 -11.87
N LYS A 24 3.71 28.63 -11.56
CA LYS A 24 3.84 27.16 -11.50
C LYS A 24 2.77 26.62 -10.53
N PRO A 25 2.18 25.46 -10.83
CA PRO A 25 1.20 24.85 -9.94
C PRO A 25 1.82 24.63 -8.55
N ASP A 26 1.02 24.83 -7.52
CA ASP A 26 1.39 24.47 -6.15
C ASP A 26 1.29 22.95 -5.98
N ILE A 27 2.44 22.28 -6.06
CA ILE A 27 2.54 20.82 -6.00
C ILE A 27 2.87 20.43 -4.55
N PRO A 28 1.98 19.70 -3.86
CA PRO A 28 2.22 19.29 -2.47
C PRO A 28 3.48 18.45 -2.34
N PRO A 29 4.37 18.70 -1.37
CA PRO A 29 5.56 17.87 -1.17
C PRO A 29 5.19 16.47 -0.65
N VAL A 30 6.04 15.48 -0.94
CA VAL A 30 5.96 14.17 -0.28
C VAL A 30 6.45 14.31 1.16
N THR A 31 5.57 14.07 2.13
CA THR A 31 5.85 14.25 3.58
C THR A 31 6.23 12.96 4.31
N GLY A 32 6.07 11.81 3.65
CA GLY A 32 6.33 10.49 4.23
C GLY A 32 5.94 9.37 3.28
N TYR A 33 6.10 8.12 3.73
CA TYR A 33 5.72 6.94 2.99
C TYR A 33 4.90 5.98 3.86
N GLU A 34 3.88 5.38 3.26
CA GLU A 34 3.06 4.31 3.81
C GLU A 34 3.38 3.00 3.09
N ARG A 35 3.13 1.87 3.76
CA ARG A 35 3.34 0.53 3.19
C ARG A 35 2.04 -0.02 2.64
N TYR A 36 2.04 -0.36 1.36
CA TYR A 36 0.97 -1.12 0.73
C TYR A 36 1.17 -2.63 0.92
N GLN A 37 0.09 -3.34 1.27
CA GLN A 37 0.02 -4.79 1.35
C GLN A 37 -1.41 -5.24 1.06
N ASN A 38 -1.60 -6.16 0.11
CA ASN A 38 -2.92 -6.66 -0.28
C ASN A 38 -2.89 -8.20 -0.46
N PRO A 39 -3.93 -8.93 0.01
CA PRO A 39 -4.03 -10.41 -0.10
C PRO A 39 -3.94 -10.97 -1.52
N TYR A 40 -4.44 -10.22 -2.51
CA TYR A 40 -4.49 -10.63 -3.90
C TYR A 40 -3.19 -10.30 -4.63
N PHE A 41 -2.60 -9.14 -4.37
CA PHE A 41 -1.32 -8.74 -4.97
C PHE A 41 -0.15 -9.53 -4.36
N LYS A 42 -0.23 -9.90 -3.07
CA LYS A 42 0.79 -10.62 -2.26
C LYS A 42 2.18 -9.97 -2.20
N GLY A 43 2.45 -8.95 -3.00
CA GLY A 43 3.62 -8.10 -2.90
C GLY A 43 3.41 -6.98 -1.89
N THR A 44 4.51 -6.37 -1.49
CA THR A 44 4.50 -5.20 -0.60
C THR A 44 5.42 -4.13 -1.15
N PHE A 45 5.06 -2.86 -1.01
CA PHE A 45 5.91 -1.75 -1.41
C PHE A 45 5.50 -0.48 -0.65
N SER A 46 6.36 0.53 -0.67
CA SER A 46 6.06 1.84 -0.07
C SER A 46 5.56 2.83 -1.12
N TYR A 47 4.62 3.68 -0.73
CA TYR A 47 4.08 4.77 -1.56
C TYR A 47 3.92 6.05 -0.72
N PRO A 48 3.85 7.25 -1.33
CA PRO A 48 3.75 8.50 -0.58
C PRO A 48 2.50 8.57 0.32
N THR A 49 2.68 9.05 1.55
CA THR A 49 1.59 9.28 2.51
C THR A 49 0.53 10.23 1.93
N GLY A 50 -0.75 9.90 2.12
CA GLY A 50 -1.88 10.73 1.70
C GLY A 50 -2.27 10.60 0.22
N TRP A 51 -1.56 9.78 -0.57
CA TRP A 51 -1.97 9.47 -1.94
C TRP A 51 -3.19 8.54 -1.95
N HIS A 52 -4.05 8.72 -2.96
CA HIS A 52 -5.32 8.02 -3.06
C HIS A 52 -5.17 6.67 -3.77
N ILE A 53 -5.57 5.59 -3.11
CA ILE A 53 -5.45 4.22 -3.64
C ILE A 53 -6.77 3.79 -4.29
N VAL A 54 -6.68 3.26 -5.52
CA VAL A 54 -7.75 2.58 -6.24
C VAL A 54 -7.27 1.18 -6.63
N GLU A 55 -7.97 0.16 -6.15
CA GLU A 55 -7.67 -1.24 -6.42
C GLU A 55 -8.61 -1.79 -7.50
N GLU A 56 -8.02 -2.39 -8.54
CA GLU A 56 -8.69 -3.09 -9.62
C GLU A 56 -8.13 -4.53 -9.63
N GLY A 57 -8.92 -5.57 -9.90
CA GLY A 57 -8.43 -6.96 -9.79
C GLY A 57 -7.12 -7.18 -10.57
N GLY A 58 -6.00 -7.38 -9.86
CA GLY A 58 -4.66 -7.55 -10.46
C GLY A 58 -3.81 -6.28 -10.58
N LYS A 59 -4.34 -5.11 -10.22
CA LYS A 59 -3.71 -3.80 -10.37
C LYS A 59 -4.05 -2.87 -9.21
N VAL A 60 -3.07 -2.11 -8.74
CA VAL A 60 -3.28 -1.01 -7.78
C VAL A 60 -2.80 0.28 -8.42
N ASN A 61 -3.67 1.29 -8.44
CA ASN A 61 -3.37 2.64 -8.86
C ASN A 61 -3.31 3.54 -7.62
N ILE A 62 -2.31 4.40 -7.53
CA ILE A 62 -2.07 5.29 -6.38
C ILE A 62 -1.84 6.69 -6.94
N TYR A 63 -2.77 7.59 -6.69
CA TYR A 63 -2.82 8.93 -7.27
C TYR A 63 -2.37 10.00 -6.28
N SER A 64 -1.70 11.04 -6.76
CA SER A 64 -1.22 12.15 -5.93
C SER A 64 -2.33 12.95 -5.24
N ALA A 65 -3.59 12.78 -5.65
CA ALA A 65 -4.75 13.37 -5.03
C ALA A 65 -5.98 12.47 -5.18
N SER A 66 -6.94 12.61 -4.26
CA SER A 66 -8.27 11.97 -4.36
C SER A 66 -9.28 12.76 -5.19
N ASP A 67 -8.86 13.86 -5.84
CA ASP A 67 -9.72 14.65 -6.72
C ASP A 67 -10.11 13.80 -7.94
N PRO A 68 -11.41 13.54 -8.19
CA PRO A 68 -11.86 12.76 -9.34
C PRO A 68 -11.35 13.27 -10.68
N ASN A 69 -11.07 14.58 -10.82
CA ASN A 69 -10.54 15.16 -12.05
C ASN A 69 -9.06 14.83 -12.27
N VAL A 70 -8.29 14.59 -11.20
CA VAL A 70 -6.92 14.06 -11.33
C VAL A 70 -6.99 12.62 -11.81
N ILE A 71 -7.85 11.82 -11.18
CA ILE A 71 -8.04 10.40 -11.51
C ILE A 71 -8.54 10.25 -12.97
N ASP A 72 -9.58 10.99 -13.36
CA ASP A 72 -10.16 10.99 -14.72
C ASP A 72 -9.10 11.28 -15.78
N LYS A 73 -8.15 12.19 -15.52
CA LYS A 73 -7.11 12.52 -16.50
C LYS A 73 -6.21 11.33 -16.86
N PHE A 74 -6.04 10.35 -15.98
CA PHE A 74 -5.29 9.13 -16.29
C PHE A 74 -6.09 8.13 -17.15
N TYR A 75 -7.42 8.22 -17.16
CA TYR A 75 -8.30 7.41 -18.03
C TYR A 75 -8.66 8.13 -19.34
N ASN A 76 -8.81 9.46 -19.29
CA ASN A 76 -9.09 10.34 -20.41
C ASN A 76 -8.12 11.54 -20.40
N PRO A 77 -6.90 11.39 -20.94
CA PRO A 77 -5.88 12.44 -20.94
C PRO A 77 -6.27 13.73 -21.66
N THR A 78 -7.24 13.66 -22.57
CA THR A 78 -7.77 14.81 -23.33
C THR A 78 -8.98 15.49 -22.67
N SER A 79 -9.33 15.07 -21.45
CA SER A 79 -10.45 15.62 -20.69
C SER A 79 -10.22 17.10 -20.35
N LYS A 80 -11.15 17.98 -20.75
CA LYS A 80 -11.08 19.42 -20.46
C LYS A 80 -11.25 19.75 -18.97
N THR A 81 -11.85 18.85 -18.21
CA THR A 81 -12.00 18.98 -16.75
C THR A 81 -10.87 18.29 -16.00
N GLY A 82 -10.06 17.48 -16.69
CA GLY A 82 -8.94 16.74 -16.11
C GLY A 82 -7.88 17.66 -15.51
N LYS A 83 -7.46 17.35 -14.28
CA LYS A 83 -6.40 18.07 -13.58
C LYS A 83 -5.10 17.28 -13.66
N ASP A 84 -3.98 18.01 -13.74
CA ASP A 84 -2.66 17.39 -13.69
C ASP A 84 -2.39 16.74 -12.33
N GLY A 85 -1.58 15.69 -12.36
CA GLY A 85 -1.18 14.96 -11.18
C GLY A 85 -0.17 13.89 -11.53
N ALA A 86 0.10 13.03 -10.56
CA ALA A 86 0.93 11.85 -10.72
C ALA A 86 0.21 10.57 -10.27
N GLN A 87 0.65 9.46 -10.83
CA GLN A 87 0.15 8.12 -10.56
C GLN A 87 1.33 7.16 -10.42
N LEU A 88 1.30 6.34 -9.37
CA LEU A 88 2.01 5.07 -9.31
C LEU A 88 1.02 3.96 -9.62
N ALA A 89 1.38 3.00 -10.46
CA ALA A 89 0.60 1.82 -10.73
C ALA A 89 1.46 0.58 -10.56
N VAL A 90 0.93 -0.45 -9.90
CA VAL A 90 1.58 -1.74 -9.78
C VAL A 90 0.57 -2.80 -10.21
N SER A 91 0.94 -3.67 -11.14
CA SER A 91 0.09 -4.77 -11.58
C SER A 91 0.85 -6.07 -11.77
N TYR A 92 0.10 -7.15 -11.77
CA TYR A 92 0.59 -8.46 -12.13
C TYR A 92 -0.34 -9.13 -13.14
N GLN A 93 0.24 -9.90 -14.03
CA GLN A 93 -0.48 -10.72 -14.99
C GLN A 93 0.14 -12.12 -15.01
N ARG A 94 -0.68 -13.14 -14.75
CA ARG A 94 -0.26 -14.53 -14.96
C ARG A 94 -0.22 -14.81 -16.46
N LEU A 95 0.84 -15.47 -16.90
CA LEU A 95 1.07 -15.78 -18.30
C LEU A 95 0.85 -17.27 -18.55
N ASP A 96 0.12 -17.59 -19.61
CA ASP A 96 -0.06 -18.98 -20.07
C ASP A 96 1.20 -19.52 -20.76
N SER A 97 1.95 -18.61 -21.40
CA SER A 97 3.26 -18.87 -22.00
C SER A 97 4.23 -17.75 -21.66
N VAL A 98 5.44 -18.13 -21.27
CA VAL A 98 6.49 -17.17 -20.89
C VAL A 98 7.45 -16.99 -22.06
N GLN A 99 7.61 -15.74 -22.48
CA GLN A 99 8.66 -15.33 -23.41
C GLN A 99 9.80 -14.62 -22.64
N ALA A 100 10.92 -14.33 -23.32
CA ALA A 100 12.06 -13.70 -22.65
C ALA A 100 11.69 -12.26 -22.19
N LEU A 101 12.24 -11.82 -21.06
CA LEU A 101 11.98 -10.48 -20.52
C LEU A 101 12.24 -9.36 -21.54
N ALA A 102 13.30 -9.49 -22.34
CA ALA A 102 13.61 -8.53 -23.40
C ALA A 102 12.48 -8.40 -24.43
N GLN A 103 11.81 -9.50 -24.79
CA GLN A 103 10.71 -9.49 -25.76
C GLN A 103 9.50 -8.71 -25.24
N TYR A 104 9.18 -8.81 -23.94
CA TYR A 104 8.13 -7.96 -23.35
C TYR A 104 8.49 -6.47 -23.40
N ALA A 105 9.75 -6.14 -23.10
CA ALA A 105 10.22 -4.76 -23.17
C ALA A 105 10.21 -4.21 -24.61
N ASP A 106 10.63 -5.01 -25.58
CA ASP A 106 10.66 -4.64 -27.00
C ASP A 106 9.24 -4.45 -27.56
N SER A 107 8.31 -5.36 -27.26
CA SER A 107 6.91 -5.21 -27.65
C SER A 107 6.28 -3.96 -27.04
N PHE A 108 6.46 -3.74 -25.74
CA PHE A 108 5.93 -2.54 -25.07
C PHE A 108 6.50 -1.25 -25.68
N LYS A 109 7.81 -1.23 -25.94
CA LYS A 109 8.48 -0.09 -26.58
C LYS A 109 7.87 0.20 -27.96
N GLN A 110 7.73 -0.83 -28.80
CA GLN A 110 7.20 -0.69 -30.15
C GLN A 110 5.75 -0.17 -30.14
N ASP A 111 4.92 -0.66 -29.22
CA ASP A 111 3.54 -0.21 -29.05
C ASP A 111 3.48 1.28 -28.70
N ARG A 112 4.32 1.73 -27.75
CA ARG A 112 4.39 3.15 -27.35
C ARG A 112 4.92 4.06 -28.46
N GLU A 113 5.92 3.63 -29.23
CA GLU A 113 6.40 4.37 -30.41
C GLU A 113 5.32 4.50 -31.48
N THR A 114 4.55 3.43 -31.70
CA THR A 114 3.42 3.42 -32.65
C THR A 114 2.31 4.39 -32.22
N GLU A 115 2.10 4.55 -30.91
CA GLU A 115 1.19 5.55 -30.33
C GLU A 115 1.76 6.98 -30.36
N GLY A 116 2.99 7.18 -30.86
CA GLY A 116 3.62 8.50 -31.00
C GLY A 116 4.37 8.97 -29.75
N PHE A 117 4.60 8.11 -28.76
CA PHE A 117 5.48 8.42 -27.64
C PHE A 117 6.95 8.33 -28.04
N GLN A 118 7.77 9.17 -27.40
CA GLN A 118 9.23 9.16 -27.55
C GLN A 118 9.87 8.35 -26.43
N ILE A 119 10.56 7.28 -26.80
CA ILE A 119 11.36 6.47 -25.87
C ILE A 119 12.67 7.20 -25.57
N LYS A 120 12.94 7.45 -24.29
CA LYS A 120 14.15 8.13 -23.82
C LYS A 120 15.25 7.14 -23.44
N SER A 121 14.90 6.07 -22.73
CA SER A 121 15.85 5.02 -22.35
C SER A 121 15.16 3.68 -22.17
N VAL A 122 15.96 2.61 -22.32
CA VAL A 122 15.61 1.23 -21.95
C VAL A 122 16.81 0.68 -21.18
N ASP A 123 16.65 0.57 -19.87
CA ASP A 123 17.74 0.29 -18.94
C ASP A 123 17.51 -1.05 -18.23
N ASP A 124 18.59 -1.78 -17.98
CA ASP A 124 18.57 -2.94 -17.09
C ASP A 124 18.40 -2.49 -15.63
N LYS A 125 17.55 -3.21 -14.89
CA LYS A 125 17.29 -2.96 -13.48
C LYS A 125 17.18 -4.29 -12.72
N ILE A 126 17.30 -4.21 -11.41
CA ILE A 126 17.01 -5.32 -10.50
C ILE A 126 15.95 -4.83 -9.51
N ILE A 127 14.87 -5.59 -9.35
CA ILE A 127 13.82 -5.36 -8.36
C ILE A 127 13.68 -6.63 -7.56
N ASP A 128 13.84 -6.56 -6.24
CA ASP A 128 13.71 -7.73 -5.35
C ASP A 128 14.50 -8.96 -5.85
N SER A 129 15.77 -8.73 -6.23
CA SER A 129 16.67 -9.74 -6.82
C SER A 129 16.17 -10.36 -8.15
N THR A 130 15.16 -9.77 -8.77
CA THR A 130 14.59 -10.19 -10.06
C THR A 130 15.07 -9.23 -11.14
N ALA A 131 15.57 -9.77 -12.25
CA ALA A 131 15.92 -8.97 -13.42
C ALA A 131 14.68 -8.23 -13.95
N ALA A 132 14.85 -6.96 -14.29
CA ALA A 132 13.80 -6.08 -14.77
C ALA A 132 14.32 -5.17 -15.88
N LYS A 133 13.39 -4.64 -16.70
CA LYS A 133 13.66 -3.63 -17.72
C LYS A 133 12.89 -2.37 -17.37
N GLN A 134 13.60 -1.25 -17.26
CA GLN A 134 13.01 0.08 -17.07
C GLN A 134 12.97 0.81 -18.41
N ILE A 135 11.80 1.31 -18.79
CA ILE A 135 11.56 2.06 -20.03
C ILE A 135 11.09 3.45 -19.62
N VAL A 136 11.84 4.48 -19.99
CA VAL A 136 11.46 5.88 -19.75
C VAL A 136 10.99 6.47 -21.06
N PHE A 137 9.79 7.04 -21.08
CA PHE A 137 9.22 7.64 -22.28
C PHE A 137 8.35 8.85 -21.98
N SER A 138 8.08 9.66 -22.99
CA SER A 138 7.18 10.81 -22.87
C SER A 138 6.49 11.13 -24.17
N GLY A 139 5.34 11.80 -24.09
CA GLY A 139 4.56 12.20 -25.25
C GLY A 139 3.64 13.35 -24.91
N ALA A 140 2.97 13.88 -25.93
CA ALA A 140 1.99 14.93 -25.78
C ALA A 140 0.67 14.46 -26.40
N TYR A 141 -0.41 14.56 -25.65
CA TYR A 141 -1.76 14.31 -26.18
C TYR A 141 -2.25 15.54 -26.97
N ASP A 142 -1.85 16.73 -26.52
CA ASP A 142 -2.10 18.01 -27.18
C ASP A 142 -1.00 19.02 -26.75
N LYS A 143 -1.17 20.31 -27.08
CA LYS A 143 -0.18 21.36 -26.76
C LYS A 143 -0.03 21.61 -25.25
N GLU A 144 -1.06 21.32 -24.46
CA GLU A 144 -1.16 21.62 -23.03
C GLU A 144 -0.95 20.38 -22.16
N THR A 145 -1.12 19.19 -22.72
CA THR A 145 -1.07 17.92 -21.99
C THR A 145 0.12 17.07 -22.43
N LYS A 146 1.20 17.15 -21.65
CA LYS A 146 2.37 16.26 -21.78
C LYS A 146 2.36 15.20 -20.69
N LYS A 147 2.64 13.96 -21.06
CA LYS A 147 2.76 12.84 -20.14
C LYS A 147 4.19 12.33 -20.13
N HIS A 148 4.72 12.11 -18.93
CA HIS A 148 6.02 11.53 -18.68
C HIS A 148 5.83 10.22 -17.92
N VAL A 149 6.56 9.17 -18.32
CA VAL A 149 6.37 7.83 -17.78
C VAL A 149 7.70 7.13 -17.52
N VAL A 150 7.79 6.46 -16.38
CA VAL A 150 8.77 5.42 -16.07
C VAL A 150 8.00 4.11 -15.93
N HIS A 151 8.27 3.14 -16.80
CA HIS A 151 7.59 1.85 -16.81
C HIS A 151 8.62 0.75 -16.56
N VAL A 152 8.42 -0.12 -15.58
CA VAL A 152 9.34 -1.18 -15.22
C VAL A 152 8.66 -2.53 -15.31
N ILE A 153 9.27 -3.44 -16.05
CA ILE A 153 8.78 -4.79 -16.31
C ILE A 153 9.71 -5.78 -15.63
N ALA A 154 9.15 -6.68 -14.81
CA ALA A 154 9.87 -7.81 -14.22
C ALA A 154 9.10 -9.10 -14.49
N LEU A 155 9.83 -10.20 -14.66
CA LEU A 155 9.26 -11.52 -14.89
C LEU A 155 9.73 -12.47 -13.79
N LYS A 156 8.79 -13.03 -13.03
CA LYS A 156 9.07 -13.96 -11.94
C LYS A 156 8.01 -15.05 -11.90
N ASP A 157 8.42 -16.31 -11.93
CA ASP A 157 7.53 -17.47 -11.76
C ASP A 157 6.31 -17.53 -12.71
N SER A 158 6.49 -17.14 -13.98
CA SER A 158 5.41 -17.01 -15.00
C SER A 158 4.37 -15.92 -14.71
N VAL A 159 4.75 -14.94 -13.90
CA VAL A 159 3.96 -13.73 -13.64
C VAL A 159 4.75 -12.53 -14.14
N LEU A 160 4.11 -11.74 -15.01
CA LEU A 160 4.60 -10.44 -15.45
C LEU A 160 4.20 -9.40 -14.42
N TYR A 161 5.17 -8.74 -13.82
CA TYR A 161 4.95 -7.62 -12.91
C TYR A 161 5.30 -6.33 -13.63
N THR A 162 4.42 -5.33 -13.52
CA THR A 162 4.67 -3.99 -14.06
C THR A 162 4.53 -2.96 -12.97
N VAL A 163 5.50 -2.05 -12.89
CA VAL A 163 5.45 -0.85 -12.06
C VAL A 163 5.50 0.34 -13.00
N GLU A 164 4.53 1.24 -12.91
CA GLU A 164 4.50 2.46 -13.70
C GLU A 164 4.45 3.68 -12.78
N TYR A 165 5.27 4.67 -13.08
CA TYR A 165 5.10 6.03 -12.60
C TYR A 165 4.77 6.90 -13.79
N SER A 166 3.62 7.57 -13.76
CA SER A 166 3.25 8.53 -14.77
C SER A 166 2.82 9.85 -14.16
N ALA A 167 3.16 10.94 -14.83
CA ALA A 167 2.77 12.28 -14.40
C ALA A 167 2.52 13.19 -15.59
N PHE A 168 1.64 14.17 -15.39
CA PHE A 168 1.34 15.19 -16.37
C PHE A 168 2.10 16.48 -16.07
N ASN A 169 2.65 17.10 -17.12
CA ASN A 169 3.27 18.41 -17.09
C ASN A 169 4.28 18.57 -15.92
N ASP A 170 4.06 19.54 -15.03
CA ASP A 170 4.97 19.90 -13.95
C ASP A 170 5.04 18.88 -12.80
N TYR A 171 4.17 17.88 -12.77
CA TYR A 171 4.11 16.86 -11.70
C TYR A 171 5.17 15.75 -11.81
N TYR A 172 5.95 15.71 -12.89
CA TYR A 172 6.93 14.64 -13.11
C TYR A 172 8.20 14.76 -12.25
N GLU A 173 8.91 15.89 -12.29
CA GLU A 173 10.16 16.00 -11.54
C GLU A 173 9.96 16.00 -10.01
N PRO A 174 8.94 16.68 -9.44
CA PRO A 174 8.75 16.72 -7.98
C PRO A 174 8.47 15.35 -7.33
N TYR A 175 7.86 14.42 -8.07
CA TYR A 175 7.47 13.11 -7.55
C TYR A 175 8.32 11.95 -8.08
N ARG A 176 9.39 12.23 -8.83
CA ARG A 176 10.28 11.20 -9.36
C ARG A 176 10.85 10.26 -8.28
N ALA A 177 11.19 10.79 -7.11
CA ALA A 177 11.71 9.98 -6.00
C ALA A 177 10.69 8.95 -5.45
N ALA A 178 9.40 9.14 -5.73
CA ALA A 178 8.35 8.22 -5.29
C ALA A 178 8.49 6.85 -5.96
N ILE A 179 8.83 6.80 -7.26
CA ILE A 179 9.07 5.52 -7.92
C ILE A 179 10.36 4.86 -7.45
N ASP A 180 11.42 5.61 -7.20
CA ASP A 180 12.66 5.04 -6.68
C ASP A 180 12.42 4.38 -5.32
N THR A 181 11.63 5.02 -4.45
CA THR A 181 11.25 4.46 -3.15
C THR A 181 10.37 3.22 -3.29
N LEU A 182 9.39 3.25 -4.19
CA LEU A 182 8.54 2.09 -4.47
C LEU A 182 9.39 0.91 -4.97
N LEU A 183 10.25 1.12 -5.97
CA LEU A 183 11.10 0.07 -6.54
C LEU A 183 12.09 -0.51 -5.52
N ALA A 184 12.65 0.32 -4.64
CA ALA A 184 13.58 -0.12 -3.60
C ALA A 184 12.90 -0.95 -2.50
N THR A 185 11.62 -0.71 -2.25
CA THR A 185 10.85 -1.39 -1.19
C THR A 185 9.94 -2.51 -1.71
N LEU A 186 9.79 -2.61 -3.03
CA LEU A 186 8.98 -3.62 -3.67
C LEU A 186 9.52 -5.02 -3.36
N LYS A 187 8.67 -5.82 -2.74
CA LYS A 187 8.82 -7.26 -2.57
C LYS A 187 7.83 -7.94 -3.48
N LEU A 188 8.36 -8.66 -4.46
CA LEU A 188 7.55 -9.45 -5.38
C LEU A 188 7.18 -10.76 -4.67
N PRO A 189 5.95 -11.26 -4.82
CA PRO A 189 5.58 -12.58 -4.32
C PRO A 189 6.66 -13.60 -4.68
N SER A 190 7.20 -14.32 -3.69
CA SER A 190 7.92 -15.54 -3.98
C SER A 190 6.90 -16.61 -4.33
N LYS A 191 7.19 -17.44 -5.34
CA LYS A 191 6.58 -18.75 -5.37
C LYS A 191 6.94 -19.40 -4.04
N GLN A 192 5.95 -19.62 -3.18
CA GLN A 192 6.13 -20.56 -2.07
C GLN A 192 6.69 -21.82 -2.73
N ALA A 193 7.87 -22.25 -2.29
CA ALA A 193 8.39 -23.54 -2.68
C ALA A 193 7.22 -24.51 -2.51
N ALA A 194 6.93 -25.29 -3.54
CA ALA A 194 5.88 -26.30 -3.47
C ALA A 194 6.32 -27.38 -2.48
N ALA A 195 6.27 -27.08 -1.18
CA ALA A 195 6.00 -28.07 -0.17
C ALA A 195 4.64 -28.63 -0.58
N ALA A 196 4.65 -29.89 -1.05
CA ALA A 196 3.52 -30.68 -1.51
C ALA A 196 2.16 -29.99 -1.28
N ALA A 197 1.68 -29.23 -2.27
CA ALA A 197 0.41 -28.48 -2.26
C ALA A 197 -0.15 -28.21 -0.85
N ALA A 198 0.54 -27.38 -0.05
CA ALA A 198 0.03 -27.00 1.26
C ALA A 198 -1.40 -26.45 1.09
N ASP A 199 -2.37 -27.04 1.80
CA ASP A 199 -3.76 -26.65 1.71
C ASP A 199 -3.88 -25.16 2.04
N PRO A 200 -4.25 -24.30 1.08
CA PRO A 200 -4.29 -22.85 1.28
C PRO A 200 -5.34 -22.43 2.31
N SER A 201 -6.24 -23.35 2.68
CA SER A 201 -7.21 -23.17 3.75
C SER A 201 -6.61 -23.24 5.15
N LEU A 202 -5.39 -23.78 5.31
CA LEU A 202 -4.69 -23.88 6.60
C LEU A 202 -3.64 -22.77 6.76
N PRO A 203 -3.27 -22.37 7.99
CA PRO A 203 -2.17 -21.44 8.21
C PRO A 203 -0.84 -21.97 7.68
N SER A 204 -0.10 -21.11 7.00
CA SER A 204 1.27 -21.41 6.57
C SER A 204 2.22 -21.60 7.75
N ALA A 205 3.23 -22.44 7.55
CA ALA A 205 4.33 -22.59 8.50
C ALA A 205 5.26 -21.36 8.52
N GLU A 206 5.30 -20.61 7.42
CA GLU A 206 6.11 -19.40 7.27
C GLU A 206 5.40 -18.18 7.85
N PHE A 207 6.14 -17.39 8.63
CA PHE A 207 5.61 -16.23 9.34
C PHE A 207 6.35 -14.95 8.94
N ILE A 208 5.59 -13.95 8.50
CA ILE A 208 6.08 -12.60 8.17
C ILE A 208 5.71 -11.61 9.27
N GLU A 209 6.40 -10.47 9.32
CA GLU A 209 6.15 -9.41 10.31
C GLU A 209 5.18 -8.35 9.77
N PHE A 210 4.21 -7.98 10.60
CA PHE A 210 3.44 -6.75 10.52
C PHE A 210 3.95 -5.78 11.59
N SER A 211 4.20 -4.51 11.24
CA SER A 211 4.74 -3.51 12.17
C SER A 211 4.23 -2.12 11.80
N ASN A 212 3.81 -1.35 12.80
CA ASN A 212 3.43 0.06 12.67
C ASN A 212 3.95 0.87 13.88
N GLU A 213 3.51 2.12 14.03
CA GLU A 213 3.92 2.99 15.15
C GLU A 213 3.50 2.48 16.54
N ARG A 214 2.50 1.58 16.64
CA ARG A 214 1.87 1.14 17.90
C ARG A 214 2.29 -0.25 18.34
N LEU A 215 2.54 -1.14 17.39
CA LEU A 215 2.82 -2.54 17.66
C LEU A 215 3.58 -3.21 16.51
N SER A 216 4.15 -4.37 16.80
CA SER A 216 4.49 -5.35 15.78
C SER A 216 4.05 -6.75 16.19
N LEU A 217 3.80 -7.61 15.21
CA LEU A 217 3.48 -9.03 15.41
C LEU A 217 3.91 -9.82 14.19
N ARG A 218 4.09 -11.13 14.35
CA ARG A 218 4.29 -12.06 13.23
C ARG A 218 2.99 -12.79 12.93
N HIS A 219 2.75 -13.08 11.67
CA HIS A 219 1.59 -13.85 11.23
C HIS A 219 1.91 -14.77 10.05
N PRO A 220 1.14 -15.85 9.84
CA PRO A 220 1.31 -16.71 8.68
C PRO A 220 1.31 -15.89 7.39
N ASP A 221 2.21 -16.19 6.47
CA ASP A 221 2.38 -15.43 5.22
C ASP A 221 1.14 -15.48 4.29
N ASN A 222 0.29 -16.49 4.44
CA ASN A 222 -1.00 -16.63 3.76
C ASN A 222 -2.18 -15.98 4.51
N PHE A 223 -1.92 -15.27 5.61
CA PHE A 223 -2.88 -14.41 6.30
C PHE A 223 -2.54 -12.96 6.01
N SER A 224 -3.53 -12.17 5.58
CA SER A 224 -3.31 -10.77 5.25
C SER A 224 -3.78 -9.86 6.38
N PRO A 225 -2.98 -8.84 6.74
CA PRO A 225 -3.41 -7.79 7.65
C PRO A 225 -4.39 -6.86 6.95
N ASN A 226 -5.53 -6.65 7.57
CA ASN A 226 -6.57 -5.72 7.16
C ASN A 226 -6.77 -4.70 8.27
N LEU A 227 -6.39 -3.44 8.02
CA LEU A 227 -6.65 -2.34 8.94
C LEU A 227 -8.12 -1.96 8.84
N LEU A 228 -8.88 -2.30 9.87
CA LEU A 228 -10.29 -1.98 9.93
C LEU A 228 -10.46 -0.53 10.36
N ARG A 229 -11.45 0.16 9.79
CA ARG A 229 -11.89 1.46 10.30
C ARG A 229 -12.35 1.27 11.74
N ALA A 230 -11.56 1.75 12.69
CA ALA A 230 -11.86 1.63 14.10
C ALA A 230 -13.19 2.33 14.41
N LYS A 231 -14.07 1.65 15.15
CA LYS A 231 -15.32 2.22 15.67
C LYS A 231 -15.11 2.58 17.12
N ALA A 232 -15.51 3.79 17.51
CA ALA A 232 -15.43 4.23 18.90
C ALA A 232 -16.04 3.16 19.83
N PRO A 233 -15.38 2.82 20.95
CA PRO A 233 -14.21 3.49 21.52
C PRO A 233 -12.85 2.96 21.05
N ALA A 234 -12.79 2.03 20.09
CA ALA A 234 -11.51 1.54 19.57
C ALA A 234 -10.76 2.64 18.81
N GLU A 235 -9.46 2.76 19.08
CA GLU A 235 -8.55 3.70 18.42
C GLU A 235 -7.80 3.04 17.25
N PHE A 236 -7.69 1.71 17.30
CA PHE A 236 -7.05 0.90 16.27
C PHE A 236 -7.73 -0.46 16.20
N SER A 237 -7.87 -1.01 14.99
CA SER A 237 -8.37 -2.36 14.78
C SER A 237 -7.66 -3.00 13.59
N LEU A 238 -7.10 -4.18 13.81
CA LEU A 238 -6.41 -4.99 12.82
C LEU A 238 -7.10 -6.36 12.77
N GLN A 239 -7.37 -6.85 11.57
CA GLN A 239 -7.81 -8.22 11.35
C GLN A 239 -6.82 -8.94 10.44
N LEU A 240 -6.29 -10.07 10.90
CA LEU A 240 -5.53 -11.02 10.10
C LEU A 240 -6.50 -12.06 9.54
N LYS A 241 -6.53 -12.21 8.22
CA LYS A 241 -7.47 -13.09 7.52
C LYS A 241 -6.79 -13.89 6.43
N GLY A 242 -7.01 -15.21 6.43
CA GLY A 242 -6.54 -16.10 5.38
C GLY A 242 -7.64 -16.43 4.37
N TYR A 243 -7.48 -17.56 3.68
CA TYR A 243 -8.48 -18.08 2.74
C TYR A 243 -9.83 -18.33 3.41
N ARG A 244 -9.82 -19.02 4.55
CA ARG A 244 -11.02 -19.31 5.35
C ARG A 244 -11.52 -18.07 6.07
N GLN A 245 -12.75 -17.67 5.76
CA GLN A 245 -13.34 -16.43 6.29
C GLN A 245 -13.85 -16.57 7.73
N ASP A 246 -14.02 -17.80 8.20
CA ASP A 246 -14.43 -18.17 9.56
C ASP A 246 -13.24 -18.36 10.52
N CYS A 247 -12.01 -18.23 10.03
CA CYS A 247 -10.79 -18.34 10.82
C CYS A 247 -9.99 -17.03 10.77
N THR A 248 -9.95 -16.30 11.87
CA THR A 248 -9.37 -14.95 11.92
C THR A 248 -8.65 -14.67 13.24
N VAL A 249 -7.68 -13.76 13.22
CA VAL A 249 -7.19 -13.09 14.42
C VAL A 249 -7.53 -11.61 14.32
N GLN A 250 -8.20 -11.05 15.31
CA GLN A 250 -8.49 -9.63 15.40
C GLN A 250 -7.78 -9.04 16.60
N LEU A 251 -7.19 -7.86 16.44
CA LEU A 251 -6.57 -7.07 17.49
C LEU A 251 -7.22 -5.69 17.52
N ASP A 252 -7.84 -5.35 18.63
CA ASP A 252 -8.36 -4.02 18.89
C ASP A 252 -7.52 -3.32 19.97
N VAL A 253 -7.27 -2.01 19.79
CA VAL A 253 -6.69 -1.16 20.83
C VAL A 253 -7.76 -0.18 21.30
N LEU A 254 -8.06 -0.23 22.59
CA LEU A 254 -9.07 0.60 23.23
C LEU A 254 -8.44 1.39 24.39
N PRO A 255 -8.99 2.55 24.78
CA PRO A 255 -8.56 3.23 26.00
C PRO A 255 -8.86 2.37 27.24
N ALA A 256 -7.89 2.23 28.14
CA ALA A 256 -8.07 1.50 29.39
C ALA A 256 -8.71 2.34 30.49
N GLN A 257 -8.60 3.67 30.42
CA GLN A 257 -9.20 4.60 31.39
C GLN A 257 -8.77 4.27 32.84
N GLY A 258 -7.50 3.92 33.02
CA GLY A 258 -6.91 3.55 34.30
C GLY A 258 -7.32 2.16 34.83
N LEU A 259 -8.01 1.34 34.04
CA LEU A 259 -8.41 0.00 34.46
C LEU A 259 -7.25 -1.00 34.40
N THR A 260 -7.18 -1.89 35.39
CA THR A 260 -6.28 -3.05 35.38
C THR A 260 -6.81 -4.15 34.47
N VAL A 261 -5.97 -5.10 34.08
CA VAL A 261 -6.39 -6.24 33.24
C VAL A 261 -7.54 -7.05 33.86
N ASP A 262 -7.55 -7.25 35.19
CA ASP A 262 -8.65 -7.93 35.90
C ASP A 262 -9.98 -7.19 35.75
N LYS A 263 -9.95 -5.86 35.94
CA LYS A 263 -11.15 -5.01 35.81
C LYS A 263 -11.65 -5.00 34.37
N VAL A 264 -10.73 -4.89 33.42
CA VAL A 264 -11.05 -4.97 31.99
C VAL A 264 -11.71 -6.30 31.66
N PHE A 265 -11.13 -7.41 32.11
CA PHE A 265 -11.69 -8.74 31.88
C PHE A 265 -13.09 -8.87 32.49
N ALA A 266 -13.26 -8.53 33.77
CA ALA A 266 -14.55 -8.60 34.48
C ALA A 266 -15.66 -7.77 33.79
N GLN A 267 -15.33 -6.59 33.26
CA GLN A 267 -16.30 -5.76 32.54
C GLN A 267 -16.72 -6.34 31.17
N ASN A 268 -15.83 -7.12 30.55
CA ASN A 268 -16.01 -7.65 29.21
C ASN A 268 -16.52 -9.09 29.18
N GLU A 269 -16.39 -9.83 30.28
CA GLU A 269 -16.60 -11.28 30.32
C GLU A 269 -18.01 -11.71 29.85
N LYS A 270 -19.02 -10.87 30.07
CA LYS A 270 -20.41 -11.09 29.65
C LYS A 270 -20.59 -11.20 28.13
N PHE A 271 -19.68 -10.60 27.36
CA PHE A 271 -19.67 -10.67 25.90
C PHE A 271 -18.99 -11.94 25.38
N PHE A 272 -18.20 -12.60 26.23
CA PHE A 272 -17.40 -13.79 25.91
C PHE A 272 -17.87 -14.98 26.76
N LYS A 273 -19.02 -15.55 26.36
CA LYS A 273 -19.72 -16.62 27.10
C LYS A 273 -18.92 -17.94 27.04
N GLY A 274 -17.98 -18.09 27.97
CA GLY A 274 -17.13 -19.27 28.13
C GLY A 274 -16.99 -19.66 29.61
N LYS A 275 -16.38 -20.83 29.87
CA LYS A 275 -16.12 -21.29 31.24
C LYS A 275 -14.72 -20.90 31.69
N GLY A 276 -14.62 -20.28 32.86
CA GLY A 276 -13.36 -19.93 33.51
C GLY A 276 -12.59 -18.80 32.85
N GLN A 277 -11.39 -18.55 33.38
CA GLN A 277 -10.38 -17.67 32.82
C GLN A 277 -9.01 -18.30 33.06
N SER A 278 -8.00 -17.82 32.36
CA SER A 278 -6.62 -18.24 32.55
C SER A 278 -5.70 -17.04 32.38
N GLU A 279 -4.55 -17.11 33.04
CA GLU A 279 -3.57 -16.04 33.07
C GLU A 279 -2.34 -16.42 32.24
N THR A 280 -1.70 -15.42 31.63
CA THR A 280 -0.46 -15.55 30.88
C THR A 280 0.25 -14.19 30.84
N THR A 281 1.32 -14.08 30.06
CA THR A 281 1.93 -12.79 29.72
C THR A 281 1.99 -12.58 28.21
N ILE A 282 1.85 -11.32 27.78
CA ILE A 282 2.05 -10.89 26.40
C ILE A 282 2.98 -9.69 26.43
N ASP A 283 4.10 -9.79 25.71
CA ASP A 283 5.17 -8.78 25.74
C ASP A 283 5.65 -8.44 27.17
N GLY A 284 5.69 -9.44 28.06
CA GLY A 284 6.04 -9.28 29.47
C GLY A 284 4.96 -8.66 30.37
N ASN A 285 3.80 -8.28 29.82
CA ASN A 285 2.70 -7.70 30.58
C ASN A 285 1.68 -8.78 30.97
N PRO A 286 1.06 -8.71 32.17
CA PRO A 286 0.00 -9.63 32.56
C PRO A 286 -1.17 -9.62 31.57
N ALA A 287 -1.63 -10.80 31.19
CA ALA A 287 -2.73 -10.98 30.27
C ALA A 287 -3.72 -12.04 30.79
N ILE A 288 -5.01 -11.78 30.62
CA ILE A 288 -6.09 -12.72 30.96
C ILE A 288 -6.75 -13.18 29.68
N TYR A 289 -7.03 -14.47 29.58
CA TYR A 289 -7.74 -15.03 28.43
C TYR A 289 -8.89 -15.95 28.81
N ARG A 290 -9.81 -16.10 27.87
CA ARG A 290 -10.96 -17.01 27.95
C ARG A 290 -11.21 -17.68 26.61
N ASN A 291 -11.45 -18.99 26.68
CA ASN A 291 -12.01 -19.78 25.58
C ASN A 291 -13.54 -19.68 25.59
N TYR A 292 -14.15 -19.52 24.43
CA TYR A 292 -15.61 -19.47 24.27
C TYR A 292 -16.02 -19.93 22.87
N SER A 293 -17.33 -20.07 22.63
CA SER A 293 -17.87 -20.38 21.31
C SER A 293 -18.94 -19.35 20.93
N PRO A 294 -18.64 -18.41 20.01
CA PRO A 294 -19.59 -17.37 19.63
C PRO A 294 -20.80 -17.94 18.89
N VAL A 295 -20.57 -18.99 18.10
CA VAL A 295 -21.57 -19.72 17.33
C VAL A 295 -21.20 -21.20 17.28
N ARG A 296 -22.16 -22.05 16.90
CA ARG A 296 -21.91 -23.50 16.74
C ARG A 296 -20.85 -23.74 15.67
N GLY A 297 -19.88 -24.62 15.96
CA GLY A 297 -18.81 -25.00 15.04
C GLY A 297 -17.58 -24.08 15.06
N VAL A 298 -17.65 -22.94 15.76
CA VAL A 298 -16.52 -22.01 15.92
C VAL A 298 -16.07 -21.99 17.37
N GLU A 299 -14.78 -22.23 17.56
CA GLU A 299 -14.09 -21.95 18.82
C GLU A 299 -13.37 -20.61 18.73
N SER A 300 -13.40 -19.89 19.85
CA SER A 300 -12.75 -18.62 19.98
C SER A 300 -11.97 -18.52 21.26
N ARG A 301 -10.91 -17.72 21.23
CA ARG A 301 -10.17 -17.32 22.42
C ARG A 301 -9.94 -15.83 22.38
N VAL A 302 -10.29 -15.16 23.47
CA VAL A 302 -10.02 -13.74 23.67
C VAL A 302 -8.93 -13.55 24.71
N TYR A 303 -7.94 -12.72 24.41
CA TYR A 303 -6.92 -12.22 25.32
C TYR A 303 -7.15 -10.74 25.59
N PHE A 304 -6.91 -10.32 26.83
CA PHE A 304 -6.83 -8.93 27.24
C PHE A 304 -5.47 -8.69 27.88
N VAL A 305 -4.77 -7.65 27.44
CA VAL A 305 -3.58 -7.12 28.08
C VAL A 305 -3.71 -5.61 28.19
N VAL A 306 -3.24 -5.03 29.30
CA VAL A 306 -3.25 -3.59 29.52
C VAL A 306 -1.81 -3.09 29.59
N LYS A 307 -1.48 -2.09 28.76
CA LYS A 307 -0.17 -1.41 28.75
C LYS A 307 -0.38 0.05 28.31
N ASN A 308 0.32 1.00 28.94
CA ASN A 308 0.28 2.43 28.56
C ASN A 308 -1.15 3.02 28.50
N ASP A 309 -2.00 2.69 29.47
CA ASP A 309 -3.42 3.08 29.50
C ASP A 309 -4.23 2.65 28.26
N LYS A 310 -3.80 1.57 27.61
CA LYS A 310 -4.50 0.93 26.49
C LYS A 310 -4.80 -0.52 26.77
N ILE A 311 -5.98 -0.95 26.36
CA ILE A 311 -6.40 -2.35 26.29
C ILE A 311 -6.04 -2.86 24.91
N TYR A 312 -5.26 -3.93 24.85
CA TYR A 312 -5.07 -4.70 23.62
C TYR A 312 -5.92 -5.97 23.76
N ARG A 313 -7.00 -6.02 22.97
CA ARG A 313 -7.92 -7.15 22.93
C ARG A 313 -7.64 -7.98 21.69
N LEU A 314 -7.13 -9.20 21.87
CA LEU A 314 -6.89 -10.13 20.77
C LEU A 314 -7.98 -11.21 20.76
N ILE A 315 -8.69 -11.36 19.65
CA ILE A 315 -9.74 -12.37 19.47
C ILE A 315 -9.31 -13.30 18.33
N MET A 316 -9.16 -14.57 18.64
CA MET A 316 -8.90 -15.63 17.68
C MET A 316 -10.20 -16.41 17.47
N ASN A 317 -10.60 -16.63 16.22
CA ASN A 317 -11.74 -17.47 15.85
C ASN A 317 -11.23 -18.57 14.92
N TYR A 318 -11.63 -19.82 15.14
CA TYR A 318 -11.25 -20.94 14.28
C TYR A 318 -12.33 -22.04 14.29
N ASP A 319 -12.40 -22.79 13.19
CA ASP A 319 -13.27 -23.96 13.07
C ASP A 319 -12.84 -25.04 14.08
N GLN A 320 -13.80 -25.56 14.84
CA GLN A 320 -13.59 -26.61 15.83
C GLN A 320 -12.91 -27.87 15.25
N THR A 321 -13.26 -28.24 14.01
CA THR A 321 -12.72 -29.41 13.31
C THR A 321 -11.27 -29.20 12.84
N LYS A 322 -10.79 -27.95 12.82
CA LYS A 322 -9.43 -27.57 12.41
C LYS A 322 -8.61 -26.94 13.53
N ARG A 323 -9.04 -27.12 14.79
CA ARG A 323 -8.35 -26.61 15.97
C ARG A 323 -6.86 -26.95 15.99
N ALA A 324 -6.50 -28.18 15.62
CA ALA A 324 -5.12 -28.66 15.65
C ALA A 324 -4.21 -27.87 14.68
N ASP A 325 -4.77 -27.35 13.59
CA ASP A 325 -4.02 -26.60 12.57
C ASP A 325 -3.96 -25.10 12.91
N PHE A 326 -5.09 -24.53 13.35
CA PHE A 326 -5.21 -23.08 13.54
C PHE A 326 -4.73 -22.58 14.90
N LEU A 327 -5.10 -23.27 15.97
CA LEU A 327 -4.80 -22.79 17.32
C LEU A 327 -3.29 -22.61 17.52
N PRO A 328 -2.40 -23.56 17.18
CA PRO A 328 -0.96 -23.36 17.36
C PRO A 328 -0.41 -22.18 16.54
N ALA A 329 -0.90 -21.98 15.31
CA ALA A 329 -0.47 -20.87 14.48
C ALA A 329 -0.92 -19.52 15.06
N PHE A 330 -2.15 -19.43 15.56
CA PHE A 330 -2.67 -18.21 16.17
C PHE A 330 -2.03 -17.91 17.53
N GLU A 331 -1.70 -18.92 18.33
CA GLU A 331 -0.91 -18.71 19.56
C GLU A 331 0.48 -18.14 19.25
N LYS A 332 1.13 -18.56 18.15
CA LYS A 332 2.39 -17.93 17.71
C LYS A 332 2.19 -16.46 17.33
N VAL A 333 1.06 -16.10 16.73
CA VAL A 333 0.71 -14.69 16.48
C VAL A 333 0.65 -13.91 17.78
N VAL A 334 -0.14 -14.39 18.76
CA VAL A 334 -0.31 -13.73 20.06
C VAL A 334 1.03 -13.60 20.79
N ALA A 335 1.82 -14.67 20.83
CA ALA A 335 3.13 -14.69 21.49
C ALA A 335 4.16 -13.75 20.86
N SER A 336 4.01 -13.44 19.57
CA SER A 336 4.89 -12.53 18.85
C SER A 336 4.53 -11.06 18.99
N LEU A 337 3.39 -10.73 19.60
CA LEU A 337 2.97 -9.34 19.77
C LEU A 337 3.99 -8.57 20.62
N LYS A 338 4.44 -7.44 20.06
CA LYS A 338 5.26 -6.42 20.71
C LYS A 338 4.48 -5.11 20.76
N ILE A 339 4.31 -4.55 21.95
CA ILE A 339 3.57 -3.32 22.16
C ILE A 339 4.58 -2.17 22.30
N LYS A 340 4.49 -1.17 21.42
CA LYS A 340 5.44 -0.05 21.37
C LYS A 340 5.07 1.06 22.36
#